data_AF-A0A1V6F828-F1
#
_entry.id   AF-A0A1V6F828-F1
#
_cell.length_a   1.000
_cell.length_b   1.000
_cell.length_c   1.000
_cell.angle_alpha   90.00
_cell.angle_beta   90.00
_cell.angle_gamma   90.00
#
_symmetry.space_group_name_H-M   'P 1'
#
loop_
_entity.id
_entity.type
_entity.pdbx_description
1 polymer ?
#
loop_
_entity_poly.entity_id
_entity_poly.type
_entity_poly.pdbx_seq_one_letter_code
_entity_poly.pdbx_strand_id
1 'polypeptide(L)'
;MTGKNKKISVSINKTNLMKLLIFTNEEERKRCSKYLDLKGVAFHALLINALGLNEKGKIEYKLVADVYKYDKELRNRLYKFIASFEEQLRAFIANSYSNGLEALKLGEKINYNLNIGNNIANELENLDFKQLLTIINNFNVKILNRMFPDYKNKQQIIQNLKALKELRNAISHHRIILLYNDYKDCYINGIKQNDLSSNIQNLVNLIDEYYKGYLIDSINNAIINDDGTNLAVPEHLIIKLDVNQ
;
A
#
# COMPACT_ATOMS: atom_id res chain seq x y z
N MET A 1 16.84 -19.73 21.25
CA MET A 1 16.39 -19.63 19.84
C MET A 1 17.61 -19.60 18.94
N THR A 2 18.08 -20.75 18.46
CA THR A 2 19.32 -20.86 17.67
C THR A 2 19.13 -21.87 16.52
N GLY A 3 18.11 -21.66 15.70
CA GLY A 3 18.01 -22.33 14.39
C GLY A 3 18.65 -21.42 13.34
N LYS A 4 19.76 -21.86 12.72
CA LYS A 4 20.31 -21.19 11.53
C LYS A 4 19.18 -21.03 10.50
N ASN A 5 18.88 -19.79 10.10
CA ASN A 5 17.88 -19.44 9.09
C ASN A 5 18.25 -20.08 7.74
N LYS A 6 17.89 -21.35 7.54
CA LYS A 6 18.06 -22.06 6.29
C LYS A 6 17.06 -21.49 5.30
N LYS A 7 17.50 -20.51 4.52
CA LYS A 7 16.72 -19.96 3.41
C LYS A 7 16.51 -21.05 2.36
N ILE A 8 15.28 -21.17 1.86
CA ILE A 8 14.92 -22.02 0.74
C ILE A 8 15.01 -21.23 -0.56
N SER A 9 15.33 -21.91 -1.65
CA SER A 9 15.35 -21.28 -2.97
C SER A 9 13.95 -20.79 -3.36
N VAL A 10 13.87 -19.58 -3.94
CA VAL A 10 12.63 -19.05 -4.53
C VAL A 10 12.23 -19.82 -5.78
N SER A 11 13.16 -20.54 -6.41
CA SER A 11 12.92 -21.46 -7.53
C SER A 11 12.53 -22.88 -7.11
N ILE A 12 12.27 -23.12 -5.82
CA ILE A 12 11.80 -24.42 -5.34
C ILE A 12 10.53 -24.84 -6.08
N ASN A 13 10.44 -26.10 -6.50
CA ASN A 13 9.23 -26.60 -7.14
C ASN A 13 8.13 -26.91 -6.09
N LYS A 14 6.89 -27.01 -6.56
CA LYS A 14 5.71 -27.27 -5.74
C LYS A 14 5.87 -28.52 -4.85
N THR A 15 6.31 -29.64 -5.43
CA THR A 15 6.47 -30.91 -4.70
C THR A 15 7.44 -30.80 -3.54
N ASN A 16 8.57 -30.12 -3.75
CA ASN A 16 9.58 -29.92 -2.71
C ASN A 16 9.13 -28.93 -1.65
N LEU A 17 8.42 -27.85 -2.03
CA LEU A 17 7.85 -26.92 -1.05
C LEU A 17 6.78 -27.60 -0.19
N MET A 18 5.90 -28.41 -0.78
CA MET A 18 4.88 -29.18 -0.06
C MET A 18 5.48 -30.12 0.99
N LYS A 19 6.70 -30.62 0.78
CA LYS A 19 7.40 -31.43 1.78
C LYS A 19 7.87 -30.62 2.98
N LEU A 20 7.98 -29.29 2.90
CA LEU A 20 8.40 -28.44 4.02
C LEU A 20 7.22 -28.04 4.92
N LEU A 21 5.99 -28.20 4.43
CA LEU A 21 4.79 -27.74 5.10
C LEU A 21 4.22 -28.82 6.03
N ILE A 22 3.76 -28.38 7.20
CA ILE A 22 2.95 -29.16 8.13
C ILE A 22 1.50 -28.73 7.94
N PHE A 23 0.62 -29.71 7.76
CA PHE A 23 -0.81 -29.50 7.53
C PHE A 23 -1.61 -30.09 8.70
N THR A 24 -2.70 -29.44 9.08
CA THR A 24 -3.62 -29.96 10.10
C THR A 24 -4.46 -31.14 9.57
N ASN A 25 -4.81 -31.13 8.28
CA ASN A 25 -5.58 -32.19 7.63
C ASN A 25 -5.37 -32.20 6.10
N GLU A 26 -5.92 -33.21 5.43
CA GLU A 26 -5.74 -33.39 3.99
C GLU A 26 -6.50 -32.34 3.16
N GLU A 27 -7.60 -31.78 3.67
CA GLU A 27 -8.31 -30.67 3.00
C GLU A 27 -7.44 -29.40 2.96
N GLU A 28 -6.73 -29.10 4.05
CA GLU A 28 -5.77 -27.99 4.09
C GLU A 28 -4.64 -28.21 3.09
N ARG A 29 -4.13 -29.45 2.99
CA ARG A 29 -3.10 -29.83 2.03
C ARG A 29 -3.57 -29.65 0.58
N LYS A 30 -4.79 -30.10 0.25
CA LYS A 30 -5.39 -29.89 -1.09
C LYS A 30 -5.54 -28.41 -1.40
N ARG A 31 -6.02 -27.62 -0.44
CA ARG A 31 -6.15 -26.15 -0.57
C ARG A 31 -4.80 -25.49 -0.82
N CYS A 32 -3.76 -25.85 -0.05
CA CYS A 32 -2.40 -25.38 -0.26
C CYS A 32 -1.90 -25.71 -1.67
N SER A 33 -2.07 -26.96 -2.11
CA SER A 33 -1.69 -27.41 -3.44
C SER A 33 -2.32 -26.54 -4.53
N LYS A 34 -3.63 -26.26 -4.44
CA LYS A 34 -4.34 -25.37 -5.37
C LYS A 34 -3.84 -23.92 -5.29
N TYR A 35 -3.54 -23.42 -4.09
CA TYR A 35 -3.04 -22.06 -3.91
C TYR A 35 -1.65 -21.87 -4.51
N LEU A 36 -0.78 -22.87 -4.40
CA LEU A 36 0.53 -22.84 -5.04
C LEU A 36 0.41 -22.75 -6.57
N ASP A 37 -0.58 -23.40 -7.18
CA ASP A 37 -0.84 -23.30 -8.62
C ASP A 37 -1.39 -21.92 -9.00
N LEU A 38 -2.30 -21.37 -8.20
CA LEU A 38 -2.98 -20.10 -8.50
C LEU A 38 -2.15 -18.85 -8.19
N LYS A 39 -1.31 -18.92 -7.14
CA LYS A 39 -0.57 -17.76 -6.59
C LYS A 39 0.93 -17.85 -6.79
N GLY A 40 1.41 -18.98 -7.29
CA GLY A 40 2.83 -19.23 -7.52
C GLY A 40 3.57 -19.71 -6.28
N VAL A 41 4.52 -20.62 -6.53
CA VAL A 41 5.37 -21.24 -5.51
C VAL A 41 6.36 -20.23 -4.92
N ALA A 42 6.88 -19.32 -5.76
CA ALA A 42 7.85 -18.30 -5.38
C ALA A 42 7.34 -17.40 -4.22
N PHE A 43 6.08 -16.97 -4.27
CA PHE A 43 5.48 -16.14 -3.21
C PHE A 43 5.47 -16.86 -1.86
N HIS A 44 5.09 -18.14 -1.85
CA HIS A 44 5.10 -18.94 -0.63
C HIS A 44 6.52 -19.18 -0.12
N ALA A 45 7.49 -19.36 -1.02
CA ALA A 45 8.89 -19.51 -0.63
C ALA A 45 9.45 -18.25 0.03
N LEU A 46 9.08 -17.05 -0.45
CA LEU A 46 9.45 -15.78 0.18
C LEU A 46 8.86 -15.64 1.58
N LEU A 47 7.58 -15.98 1.77
CA LEU A 47 6.95 -15.95 3.09
C LEU A 47 7.60 -16.94 4.05
N ILE A 48 7.87 -18.17 3.60
CA ILE A 48 8.58 -19.17 4.43
C ILE A 48 9.97 -18.67 4.81
N ASN A 49 10.68 -18.00 3.90
CA ASN A 49 12.00 -17.42 4.20
C ASN A 49 11.93 -16.29 5.23
N ALA A 50 10.84 -15.52 5.25
CA ALA A 50 10.61 -14.48 6.25
C ALA A 50 10.20 -15.06 7.61
N LEU A 51 9.37 -16.11 7.60
CA LEU A 51 8.86 -16.75 8.82
C LEU A 51 9.86 -17.70 9.48
N GLY A 52 10.77 -18.28 8.69
CA GLY A 52 11.75 -19.25 9.15
C GLY A 52 11.18 -20.68 9.25
N LEU A 53 12.08 -21.66 9.16
CA LEU A 53 11.77 -23.05 9.40
C LEU A 53 12.06 -23.40 10.87
N ASN A 54 11.29 -24.33 11.43
CA ASN A 54 11.58 -24.91 12.73
C ASN A 54 12.82 -25.82 12.70
N GLU A 55 13.21 -26.36 13.86
CA GLU A 55 14.40 -27.22 14.01
C GLU A 55 14.36 -28.49 13.14
N LYS A 56 13.16 -28.96 12.76
CA LYS A 56 12.95 -30.10 11.85
C LYS A 56 12.99 -29.70 10.37
N GLY A 57 13.28 -28.43 10.06
CA GLY A 57 13.27 -27.90 8.70
C GLY A 57 11.87 -27.80 8.09
N LYS A 58 10.84 -27.60 8.93
CA LYS A 58 9.43 -27.55 8.52
C LYS A 58 8.77 -26.25 9.00
N ILE A 59 7.58 -25.94 8.50
CA ILE A 59 6.75 -24.81 8.94
C ILE A 59 5.26 -25.18 8.83
N GLU A 60 4.44 -24.69 9.73
CA GLU A 60 2.98 -24.84 9.65
C GLU A 60 2.43 -24.05 8.45
N TYR A 61 1.64 -24.71 7.60
CA TYR A 61 1.03 -24.03 6.46
C TYR A 61 0.05 -22.95 6.90
N LYS A 62 -0.68 -23.17 8.01
CA LYS A 62 -1.60 -22.18 8.59
C LYS A 62 -0.93 -20.83 8.85
N LEU A 63 0.29 -20.83 9.40
CA LEU A 63 1.09 -19.61 9.60
C LEU A 63 1.40 -18.90 8.27
N VAL A 64 1.88 -19.64 7.27
CA VAL A 64 2.17 -19.07 5.93
C VAL A 64 0.91 -18.48 5.29
N ALA A 65 -0.21 -19.21 5.38
CA ALA A 65 -1.49 -18.81 4.83
C ALA A 65 -2.05 -17.56 5.52
N ASP A 66 -1.90 -17.46 6.84
CA ASP A 66 -2.38 -16.33 7.64
C ASP A 66 -1.58 -15.07 7.37
N VAL A 67 -0.25 -15.16 7.25
CA VAL A 67 0.58 -14.01 6.83
C VAL A 67 0.24 -13.57 5.41
N TYR A 68 0.03 -14.51 4.48
CA TYR A 68 -0.41 -14.17 3.13
C TYR A 68 -1.79 -13.48 3.13
N LYS A 69 -2.72 -13.97 3.95
CA LYS A 69 -4.06 -13.36 4.08
C LYS A 69 -3.95 -11.96 4.68
N TYR A 70 -3.16 -11.78 5.74
CA TYR A 70 -2.92 -10.48 6.35
C TYR A 70 -2.34 -9.46 5.36
N ASP A 71 -1.29 -9.83 4.63
CA ASP A 71 -0.69 -8.99 3.57
C ASP A 71 -1.72 -8.61 2.48
N LYS A 72 -2.62 -9.53 2.13
CA LYS A 72 -3.72 -9.26 1.20
C LYS A 72 -4.77 -8.29 1.78
N GLU A 73 -5.18 -8.50 3.02
CA GLU A 73 -6.15 -7.61 3.67
C GLU A 73 -5.57 -6.19 3.82
N LEU A 74 -4.30 -6.08 4.19
CA LEU A 74 -3.60 -4.81 4.27
C LEU A 74 -3.59 -4.09 2.91
N ARG A 75 -3.23 -4.79 1.82
CA ARG A 75 -3.28 -4.22 0.46
C ARG A 75 -4.68 -3.76 0.06
N ASN A 76 -5.71 -4.58 0.29
CA ASN A 76 -7.08 -4.25 -0.10
C ASN A 76 -7.58 -3.00 0.63
N ARG A 77 -7.29 -2.91 1.93
CA ARG A 77 -7.64 -1.78 2.77
C ARG A 77 -6.90 -0.52 2.30
N LEU A 78 -5.59 -0.60 2.10
CA LEU A 78 -4.80 0.52 1.57
C LEU A 78 -5.28 0.98 0.20
N TYR A 79 -5.62 0.06 -0.70
CA TYR A 79 -6.13 0.39 -2.03
C TYR A 79 -7.36 1.30 -1.97
N LYS A 80 -8.30 1.01 -1.05
CA LYS A 80 -9.49 1.85 -0.84
C LYS A 80 -9.12 3.28 -0.46
N PHE A 81 -8.24 3.47 0.53
CA PHE A 81 -7.87 4.80 1.01
C PHE A 81 -6.97 5.56 0.03
N ILE A 82 -6.12 4.86 -0.73
CA ILE A 82 -5.37 5.46 -1.83
C ILE A 82 -6.34 5.96 -2.91
N ALA A 83 -7.38 5.18 -3.26
CA ALA A 83 -8.39 5.63 -4.20
C ALA A 83 -9.14 6.88 -3.69
N SER A 84 -9.55 6.90 -2.41
CA SER A 84 -10.16 8.07 -1.79
C SER A 84 -9.21 9.28 -1.75
N PHE A 85 -7.92 9.06 -1.54
CA PHE A 85 -6.92 10.13 -1.64
C PHE A 85 -6.81 10.65 -3.08
N GLU A 86 -6.78 9.80 -4.10
CA GLU A 86 -6.80 10.24 -5.49
C GLU A 86 -8.07 11.07 -5.81
N GLU A 87 -9.23 10.68 -5.27
CA GLU A 87 -10.48 11.46 -5.37
C GLU A 87 -10.35 12.83 -4.69
N GLN A 88 -9.78 12.90 -3.49
CA GLN A 88 -9.48 14.15 -2.78
C GLN A 88 -8.61 15.07 -3.64
N LEU A 89 -7.56 14.53 -4.29
CA LEU A 89 -6.71 15.31 -5.20
C LEU A 89 -7.53 15.90 -6.36
N ARG A 90 -8.37 15.08 -7.01
CA ARG A 90 -9.23 15.51 -8.13
C ARG A 90 -10.21 16.59 -7.67
N ALA A 91 -10.90 16.37 -6.56
CA ALA A 91 -11.88 17.31 -6.01
C ALA A 91 -11.23 18.66 -5.67
N PHE A 92 -10.05 18.65 -5.05
CA PHE A 92 -9.34 19.89 -4.75
C PHE A 92 -8.98 20.66 -6.03
N ILE A 93 -8.47 19.99 -7.06
CA ILE A 93 -8.14 20.62 -8.34
C ILE A 93 -9.41 21.20 -8.97
N ALA A 94 -10.49 20.42 -9.07
CA ALA A 94 -11.75 20.87 -9.66
C ALA A 94 -12.32 22.10 -8.95
N ASN A 95 -12.39 22.09 -7.62
CA ASN A 95 -12.92 23.19 -6.81
C ASN A 95 -12.04 24.44 -6.85
N SER A 96 -10.72 24.26 -7.02
CA SER A 96 -9.76 25.36 -7.01
C SER A 96 -9.71 26.14 -8.32
N TYR A 97 -10.14 25.54 -9.43
CA TYR A 97 -9.94 26.08 -10.78
C TYR A 97 -11.18 26.00 -11.68
N SER A 98 -12.36 25.77 -11.10
CA SER A 98 -13.64 25.75 -11.82
C SER A 98 -13.92 27.02 -12.64
N ASN A 99 -13.35 28.16 -12.24
CA ASN A 99 -13.62 29.48 -12.83
C ASN A 99 -12.38 30.15 -13.49
N GLY A 100 -11.23 29.46 -13.60
CA GLY A 100 -10.00 30.08 -14.09
C GLY A 100 -8.91 29.07 -14.45
N LEU A 101 -8.83 28.74 -15.74
CA LEU A 101 -7.94 27.70 -16.28
C LEU A 101 -6.51 28.18 -16.55
N GLU A 102 -6.32 29.48 -16.71
CA GLU A 102 -5.04 30.09 -17.13
C GLU A 102 -3.89 29.83 -16.15
N ALA A 103 -4.19 29.48 -14.90
CA ALA A 103 -3.20 29.21 -13.86
C ALA A 103 -2.73 27.74 -13.80
N LEU A 104 -3.45 26.79 -14.41
CA LEU A 104 -3.07 25.39 -14.41
C LEU A 104 -2.32 25.04 -15.70
N LYS A 105 -1.05 24.66 -15.58
CA LYS A 105 -0.35 23.95 -16.67
C LYS A 105 -0.89 22.52 -16.77
N LEU A 106 -2.07 22.35 -17.34
CA LEU A 106 -2.59 21.05 -17.76
C LEU A 106 -2.00 20.69 -19.12
N GLY A 107 -2.00 19.39 -19.46
CA GLY A 107 -1.56 18.95 -20.79
C GLY A 107 -2.42 19.56 -21.89
N GLU A 108 -1.87 19.71 -23.10
CA GLU A 108 -2.52 20.37 -24.25
C GLU A 108 -3.93 19.83 -24.53
N LYS A 109 -4.12 18.51 -24.43
CA LYS A 109 -5.43 17.86 -24.62
C LYS A 109 -6.48 18.33 -23.61
N ILE A 110 -6.11 18.45 -22.34
CA ILE A 110 -7.03 18.87 -21.28
C ILE A 110 -7.39 20.34 -21.48
N ASN A 111 -6.40 21.19 -21.77
CA ASN A 111 -6.65 22.60 -22.07
C ASN A 111 -7.59 22.77 -23.27
N TYR A 112 -7.37 22.00 -24.34
CA TYR A 112 -8.26 22.00 -25.50
C TYR A 112 -9.70 21.62 -25.12
N ASN A 113 -9.88 20.51 -24.42
CA ASN A 113 -11.19 20.02 -24.00
C ASN A 113 -11.94 21.04 -23.13
N LEU A 114 -11.22 21.70 -22.22
CA LEU A 114 -11.81 22.73 -21.38
C LEU A 114 -12.18 23.99 -22.16
N ASN A 115 -11.37 24.38 -23.15
CA ASN A 115 -11.64 25.53 -24.03
C ASN A 115 -12.87 25.33 -24.93
N ILE A 116 -13.20 24.09 -25.27
CA ILE A 116 -14.44 23.76 -26.02
C ILE A 116 -15.67 23.54 -25.12
N GLY A 117 -15.54 23.76 -23.81
CA GLY A 117 -16.65 23.76 -22.85
C GLY A 117 -16.81 22.48 -22.01
N ASN A 118 -15.84 21.55 -22.02
CA ASN A 118 -15.92 20.39 -21.12
C ASN A 118 -15.73 20.80 -19.64
N ASN A 119 -16.28 19.97 -18.75
CA ASN A 119 -16.13 20.14 -17.32
C ASN A 119 -14.78 19.59 -16.82
N ILE A 120 -14.06 20.38 -16.00
CA ILE A 120 -12.78 19.99 -15.38
C ILE A 120 -12.86 18.70 -14.56
N ALA A 121 -13.98 18.42 -13.90
CA ALA A 121 -14.18 17.16 -13.18
C ALA A 121 -14.05 15.95 -14.12
N ASN A 122 -14.72 15.99 -15.28
CA ASN A 122 -14.68 14.91 -16.27
C ASN A 122 -13.28 14.72 -16.86
N GLU A 123 -12.54 15.82 -17.07
CA GLU A 123 -11.16 15.73 -17.56
C GLU A 123 -10.22 15.11 -16.52
N LEU A 124 -10.42 15.41 -15.24
CA LEU A 124 -9.60 14.88 -14.14
C LEU A 124 -9.88 13.39 -13.86
N GLU A 125 -11.09 12.89 -14.11
CA GLU A 125 -11.43 11.46 -14.00
C GLU A 125 -10.56 10.59 -14.91
N ASN A 126 -10.20 11.10 -16.09
CA ASN A 126 -9.39 10.38 -17.07
C ASN A 126 -7.89 10.37 -16.74
N LEU A 127 -7.47 11.05 -15.68
CA LEU A 127 -6.06 11.12 -15.30
C LEU A 127 -5.67 9.98 -14.37
N ASP A 128 -4.51 9.38 -14.68
CA ASP A 128 -3.86 8.47 -13.76
C ASP A 128 -3.20 9.23 -12.59
N PHE A 129 -2.82 8.47 -11.56
CA PHE A 129 -2.23 9.07 -10.36
C PHE A 129 -0.93 9.85 -10.67
N LYS A 130 -0.10 9.40 -11.61
CA LYS A 130 1.15 10.09 -11.98
C LYS A 130 0.85 11.45 -12.62
N GLN A 131 -0.17 11.53 -13.46
CA GLN A 131 -0.60 12.75 -14.13
C GLN A 131 -1.14 13.75 -13.10
N LEU A 132 -1.96 13.31 -12.14
CA LEU A 132 -2.43 14.15 -11.03
C LEU A 132 -1.26 14.73 -10.22
N LEU A 133 -0.29 13.90 -9.85
CA LEU A 133 0.89 14.37 -9.11
C LEU A 133 1.74 15.37 -9.91
N THR A 134 1.76 15.25 -11.24
CA THR A 134 2.47 16.20 -12.11
C THR A 134 1.81 17.58 -12.07
N ILE A 135 0.49 17.64 -12.05
CA ILE A 135 -0.27 18.89 -11.90
C ILE A 135 0.04 19.53 -10.55
N ILE A 136 -0.04 18.75 -9.46
CA ILE A 136 0.20 19.25 -8.09
C ILE A 136 1.65 19.74 -7.92
N ASN A 137 2.63 19.10 -8.57
CA ASN A 137 4.02 19.55 -8.51
C ASN A 137 4.22 20.98 -9.07
N ASN A 138 3.36 21.39 -10.00
CA ASN A 138 3.37 22.72 -10.58
C ASN A 138 2.66 23.78 -9.71
N PHE A 139 2.00 23.39 -8.62
CA PHE A 139 1.36 24.34 -7.71
C PHE A 139 2.39 25.23 -7.02
N ASN A 140 2.01 26.49 -6.83
CA ASN A 140 2.76 27.40 -5.98
C ASN A 140 2.55 27.03 -4.49
N VAL A 141 3.38 27.61 -3.63
CA VAL A 141 3.38 27.30 -2.19
C VAL A 141 2.04 27.63 -1.53
N LYS A 142 1.37 28.72 -1.92
CA LYS A 142 0.08 29.11 -1.35
C LYS A 142 -1.00 28.06 -1.59
N ILE A 143 -1.05 27.48 -2.79
CA ILE A 143 -2.04 26.45 -3.14
C ILE A 143 -1.70 25.13 -2.45
N LEU A 144 -0.42 24.75 -2.42
CA LEU A 144 0.02 23.54 -1.71
C LEU A 144 -0.29 23.63 -0.22
N ASN A 145 -0.06 24.78 0.42
CA ASN A 145 -0.39 24.97 1.83
C ASN A 145 -1.90 24.95 2.08
N ARG A 146 -2.73 25.32 1.11
CA ARG A 146 -4.19 25.14 1.24
C ARG A 146 -4.59 23.68 1.14
N MET A 147 -3.88 22.90 0.30
CA MET A 147 -4.16 21.49 0.08
C MET A 147 -3.64 20.59 1.20
N PHE A 148 -2.47 20.94 1.74
CA PHE A 148 -1.74 20.19 2.75
C PHE A 148 -1.28 21.16 3.86
N PRO A 149 -2.21 21.65 4.70
CA PRO A 149 -1.95 22.73 5.66
C PRO A 149 -0.91 22.39 6.72
N ASP A 150 -0.76 21.11 7.06
CA ASP A 150 0.19 20.64 8.06
C ASP A 150 1.65 20.65 7.57
N TYR A 151 1.85 20.85 6.26
CA TYR A 151 3.17 20.86 5.66
C TYR A 151 3.66 22.28 5.40
N LYS A 152 4.80 22.61 6.00
CA LYS A 152 5.46 23.92 5.82
C LYS A 152 6.46 23.96 4.66
N ASN A 153 6.83 22.80 4.12
CA ASN A 153 7.87 22.67 3.11
C ASN A 153 7.35 21.96 1.84
N LYS A 154 7.31 22.70 0.72
CA LYS A 154 6.91 22.17 -0.60
C LYS A 154 7.71 20.91 -0.99
N GLN A 155 9.03 20.88 -0.75
CA GLN A 155 9.85 19.73 -1.14
C GLN A 155 9.44 18.46 -0.40
N GLN A 156 9.10 18.57 0.88
CA GLN A 156 8.62 17.45 1.68
C GLN A 156 7.27 16.93 1.17
N ILE A 157 6.32 17.82 0.84
CA ILE A 157 5.04 17.43 0.22
C ILE A 157 5.30 16.61 -1.06
N ILE A 158 6.15 17.13 -1.96
CA ILE A 158 6.42 16.46 -3.24
C ILE A 158 7.13 15.12 -3.04
N GLN A 159 8.03 14.99 -2.07
CA GLN A 159 8.67 13.72 -1.73
C GLN A 159 7.66 12.72 -1.16
N ASN A 160 6.80 13.17 -0.24
CA ASN A 160 5.75 12.36 0.35
C ASN A 160 4.74 11.86 -0.70
N LEU A 161 4.35 12.70 -1.66
CA LEU A 161 3.49 12.29 -2.78
C LEU A 161 4.18 11.26 -3.69
N LYS A 162 5.48 11.40 -3.95
CA LYS A 162 6.27 10.40 -4.71
C LYS A 162 6.36 9.07 -3.97
N ALA A 163 6.51 9.10 -2.65
CA ALA A 163 6.53 7.91 -1.82
C ALA A 163 5.17 7.19 -1.81
N LEU A 164 4.08 7.96 -1.70
CA LEU A 164 2.74 7.41 -1.80
C LEU A 164 2.45 6.77 -3.17
N LYS A 165 2.95 7.36 -4.26
CA LYS A 165 2.89 6.74 -5.59
C LYS A 165 3.61 5.39 -5.63
N GLU A 166 4.76 5.27 -4.98
CA GLU A 166 5.50 4.00 -4.89
C GLU A 166 4.71 2.96 -4.09
N LEU A 167 4.15 3.35 -2.94
CA LEU A 167 3.26 2.48 -2.16
C LEU A 167 2.07 1.99 -3.00
N ARG A 168 1.39 2.90 -3.72
CA ARG A 168 0.29 2.57 -4.64
C ARG A 168 0.72 1.57 -5.71
N ASN A 169 1.91 1.74 -6.29
CA ASN A 169 2.45 0.81 -7.29
C ASN A 169 2.74 -0.57 -6.69
N ALA A 170 3.34 -0.63 -5.50
CA ALA A 170 3.62 -1.89 -4.81
C ALA A 170 2.33 -2.69 -4.54
N ILE A 171 1.27 -2.00 -4.10
CA ILE A 171 -0.06 -2.58 -3.88
C ILE A 171 -0.67 -3.08 -5.20
N SER A 172 -0.65 -2.25 -6.25
CA SER A 172 -1.29 -2.54 -7.54
C SER A 172 -0.59 -3.67 -8.31
N HIS A 173 0.72 -3.84 -8.13
CA HIS A 173 1.51 -4.89 -8.76
C HIS A 173 1.46 -6.22 -7.99
N HIS A 174 0.55 -6.35 -7.01
CA HIS A 174 0.38 -7.54 -6.17
C HIS A 174 1.68 -8.03 -5.52
N ARG A 175 2.57 -7.10 -5.14
CA ARG A 175 3.78 -7.45 -4.36
C ARG A 175 3.38 -7.86 -2.93
N ILE A 176 4.18 -8.71 -2.29
CA ILE A 176 4.07 -8.93 -0.84
C ILE A 176 4.59 -7.65 -0.18
N ILE A 177 3.68 -6.76 0.24
CA ILE A 177 4.04 -5.43 0.72
C ILE A 177 4.80 -5.50 2.04
N LEU A 178 4.57 -6.55 2.84
CA LEU A 178 5.32 -6.82 4.07
C LEU A 178 6.80 -7.15 3.82
N LEU A 179 7.14 -7.66 2.63
CA LEU A 179 8.51 -8.06 2.25
C LEU A 179 9.11 -7.15 1.18
N TYR A 180 8.43 -6.05 0.84
CA TYR A 180 8.89 -5.09 -0.14
C TYR A 180 9.82 -4.08 0.51
N ASN A 181 11.00 -3.87 -0.07
CA ASN A 181 12.06 -3.04 0.52
C ASN A 181 12.38 -1.78 -0.30
N ASP A 182 11.78 -1.60 -1.47
CA ASP A 182 12.10 -0.49 -2.38
C ASP A 182 11.10 0.67 -2.27
N TYR A 183 10.48 0.84 -1.09
CA TYR A 183 9.67 2.03 -0.82
C TYR A 183 10.55 3.29 -0.91
N LYS A 184 9.96 4.40 -1.35
CA LYS A 184 10.67 5.68 -1.38
C LYS A 184 10.64 6.35 -0.02
N ASP A 185 11.63 7.21 0.17
CA ASP A 185 11.74 8.04 1.36
C ASP A 185 10.54 8.99 1.48
N CYS A 186 9.92 9.01 2.66
CA CYS A 186 8.93 9.99 3.09
C CYS A 186 9.35 10.65 4.40
N TYR A 187 8.69 11.74 4.76
CA TYR A 187 8.91 12.50 5.98
C TYR A 187 7.71 12.34 6.90
N ILE A 188 7.95 11.77 8.09
CA ILE A 188 7.00 11.66 9.19
C ILE A 188 7.55 12.51 10.33
N ASN A 189 6.81 13.56 10.72
CA ASN A 189 7.24 14.52 11.76
C ASN A 189 8.67 15.08 11.52
N GLY A 190 9.01 15.32 10.24
CA GLY A 190 10.32 15.81 9.82
C GLY A 190 11.43 14.74 9.74
N ILE A 191 11.16 13.51 10.17
CA ILE A 191 12.11 12.39 10.12
C ILE A 191 11.95 11.65 8.80
N LYS A 192 13.06 11.48 8.09
CA LYS A 192 13.13 10.76 6.81
C LYS A 192 13.12 9.25 7.06
N GLN A 193 12.15 8.53 6.50
CA GLN A 193 11.96 7.09 6.67
C GLN A 193 11.51 6.44 5.36
N ASN A 194 11.68 5.13 5.21
CA ASN A 194 11.42 4.42 3.94
C ASN A 194 10.86 2.99 4.11
N ASP A 195 10.28 2.67 5.27
CA ASP A 195 9.62 1.40 5.49
C ASP A 195 8.11 1.46 5.16
N LEU A 196 7.45 0.31 5.20
CA LEU A 196 6.00 0.20 4.95
C LEU A 196 5.17 1.03 5.95
N SER A 197 5.45 0.91 7.25
CA SER A 197 4.69 1.62 8.30
C SER A 197 4.77 3.13 8.10
N SER A 198 5.97 3.65 7.83
CA SER A 198 6.20 5.05 7.51
C SER A 198 5.47 5.50 6.24
N ASN A 199 5.45 4.67 5.19
CA ASN A 199 4.73 5.00 3.96
C ASN A 199 3.20 4.97 4.14
N ILE A 200 2.68 4.11 5.02
CA ILE A 200 1.27 4.11 5.40
C ILE A 200 0.95 5.35 6.26
N GLN A 201 1.80 5.68 7.25
CA GLN A 201 1.64 6.89 8.05
C GLN A 201 1.71 8.16 7.18
N ASN A 202 2.54 8.15 6.14
CA ASN A 202 2.57 9.23 5.16
C ASN A 202 1.20 9.41 4.46
N LEU A 203 0.51 8.33 4.11
CA LEU A 203 -0.87 8.42 3.61
C LEU A 203 -1.82 9.01 4.66
N VAL A 204 -1.73 8.57 5.93
CA VAL A 204 -2.52 9.14 7.04
C VAL A 204 -2.32 10.65 7.14
N ASN A 205 -1.09 11.13 7.00
CA ASN A 205 -0.78 12.56 7.11
C ASN A 205 -1.21 13.38 5.87
N LEU A 206 -1.38 12.74 4.71
CA LEU A 206 -1.76 13.40 3.45
C LEU A 206 -3.28 13.40 3.20
N ILE A 207 -3.97 12.36 3.67
CA ILE A 207 -5.41 12.21 3.45
C ILE A 207 -6.20 13.20 4.30
N ASP A 208 -7.38 13.57 3.82
CA ASP A 208 -8.30 14.45 4.53
C ASP A 208 -8.61 13.93 5.95
N GLU A 209 -8.72 14.88 6.89
CA GLU A 209 -8.98 14.61 8.31
C GLU A 209 -10.17 13.67 8.52
N TYR A 210 -11.22 13.83 7.70
CA TYR A 210 -12.40 12.98 7.75
C TYR A 210 -12.08 11.48 7.58
N TYR A 211 -11.07 11.13 6.78
CA TYR A 211 -10.71 9.73 6.50
C TYR A 211 -9.63 9.15 7.42
N LYS A 212 -8.90 9.97 8.19
CA LYS A 212 -7.74 9.52 8.96
C LYS A 212 -8.09 8.42 9.96
N GLY A 213 -9.11 8.63 10.80
CA GLY A 213 -9.55 7.65 11.79
C GLY A 213 -9.95 6.31 11.14
N TYR A 214 -10.75 6.36 10.07
CA TYR A 214 -11.16 5.17 9.34
C TYR A 214 -9.98 4.41 8.71
N LEU A 215 -8.96 5.12 8.22
CA LEU A 215 -7.75 4.51 7.70
C LEU A 215 -7.00 3.80 8.82
N ILE A 216 -6.73 4.49 9.93
CA ILE A 216 -6.00 3.93 11.08
C ILE A 216 -6.72 2.67 11.60
N ASP A 217 -8.02 2.76 11.86
CA ASP A 217 -8.82 1.62 12.32
C ASP A 217 -8.81 0.48 11.32
N SER A 218 -8.92 0.79 10.03
CA SER A 218 -8.90 -0.23 9.00
C SER A 218 -7.55 -0.98 8.97
N ILE A 219 -6.42 -0.27 9.07
CA ILE A 219 -5.10 -0.90 9.09
C ILE A 219 -4.89 -1.72 10.37
N ASN A 220 -5.22 -1.16 11.53
CA ASN A 220 -5.08 -1.85 12.82
C ASN A 220 -5.95 -3.12 12.90
N ASN A 221 -7.12 -3.11 12.26
CA ASN A 221 -8.03 -4.25 12.21
C ASN A 221 -7.75 -5.23 11.05
N ALA A 222 -6.69 -5.04 10.25
CA ALA A 222 -6.38 -5.93 9.13
C ALA A 222 -6.02 -7.37 9.55
N ILE A 223 -5.68 -7.57 10.83
CA ILE A 223 -5.39 -8.89 11.40
C ILE A 223 -6.65 -9.70 11.74
N ILE A 224 -7.81 -9.05 11.81
CA ILE A 224 -9.07 -9.67 12.24
C ILE A 224 -9.76 -10.34 11.05
N ASN A 225 -10.16 -11.59 11.22
CA ASN A 225 -10.96 -12.35 10.26
C ASN A 225 -12.43 -11.92 10.27
N ASP A 226 -13.17 -12.33 9.23
CA ASP A 226 -14.62 -12.08 9.11
C ASP A 226 -15.43 -12.69 10.27
N ASP A 227 -14.92 -13.73 10.92
CA ASP A 227 -15.52 -14.39 12.08
C ASP A 227 -15.09 -13.77 13.43
N GLY A 228 -14.33 -12.67 13.40
CA GLY A 228 -13.84 -11.95 14.59
C GLY A 228 -12.59 -12.54 15.22
N THR A 229 -12.03 -13.64 14.69
CA THR A 229 -10.78 -14.23 15.19
C THR A 229 -9.55 -13.54 14.60
N ASN A 230 -8.41 -13.57 15.32
CA ASN A 230 -7.16 -13.02 14.78
C ASN A 230 -6.41 -14.03 13.90
N LEU A 231 -5.80 -13.54 12.83
CA LEU A 231 -4.82 -14.29 12.06
C LEU A 231 -3.57 -14.59 12.89
N ALA A 232 -3.00 -15.78 12.72
CA ALA A 232 -1.73 -16.14 13.35
C ALA A 232 -0.57 -15.48 12.59
N VAL A 233 -0.27 -14.22 12.92
CA VAL A 233 0.81 -13.42 12.32
C VAL A 233 1.84 -13.07 13.41
N PRO A 234 3.15 -13.26 13.17
CA PRO A 234 4.18 -12.82 14.11
C PRO A 234 4.11 -11.32 14.39
N GLU A 235 4.26 -10.91 15.65
CA GLU A 235 4.08 -9.52 16.08
C GLU A 235 4.91 -8.50 15.30
N HIS A 236 6.16 -8.84 14.96
CA HIS A 236 7.05 -7.97 14.20
C HIS A 236 6.63 -7.74 12.74
N LEU A 237 5.68 -8.52 12.21
CA LEU A 237 5.11 -8.31 10.87
C LEU A 237 3.79 -7.55 10.91
N ILE A 238 3.21 -7.34 12.10
CA ILE A 238 1.93 -6.65 12.24
C ILE A 238 2.19 -5.14 12.20
N ILE A 239 1.58 -4.46 11.23
CA ILE A 239 1.52 -3.02 11.16
C ILE A 239 0.47 -2.51 12.14
N LYS A 240 0.91 -1.62 13.05
CA LYS A 240 0.03 -0.86 13.94
C LYS A 240 0.34 0.63 13.78
N LEU A 241 -0.72 1.43 13.68
CA LEU A 241 -0.66 2.88 13.60
C LEU A 241 -1.24 3.47 14.89
N ASP A 242 -0.63 4.56 15.34
CA ASP A 242 -1.10 5.28 16.53
C ASP A 242 -2.24 6.23 16.17
N VAL A 243 -3.25 6.29 17.04
CA VAL A 243 -4.43 7.18 16.90
C VAL A 243 -4.11 8.62 17.32
N ASN A 244 -2.98 8.85 17.99
CA ASN A 244 -2.70 10.09 18.75
C ASN A 244 -1.60 10.98 18.13
N GLN A 245 -1.50 11.08 16.80
CA GLN A 245 -0.55 12.01 16.15
C GLN A 245 -1.24 13.17 15.45
#